data_AF-W2WJZ3-F1
#
_entry.id   AF-W2WJZ3-F1
#
_cell.length_a   1.000
_cell.length_b   1.000
_cell.length_c   1.000
_cell.angle_alpha   90.00
_cell.angle_beta   90.00
_cell.angle_gamma   90.00
#
_symmetry.space_group_name_H-M   'P 1'
#
loop_
_entity.id
_entity.type
_entity.pdbx_description
1 polymer ?
#
loop_
_entity_poly.entity_id
_entity_poly.type
_entity_poly.pdbx_seq_one_letter_code
_entity_poly.pdbx_strand_id
1 'polypeptide(L)'
;KQVYQFGKITSYQVRQDITIRAQLRQFNLYIPRNQPIMEWLFGSTSPAAPSVSAKLSASTTQGRSAPSRGDDSWHKNRGNEFFKSKDFEAAIREYSLGIERKPTATLHSNRSAAYCALGQYQLAKADADVAITLDPEWAKTYSRKGKALYGMASYKMAADAYARGLELCLRGAVGEAQQRDTELEWVHLLFFMAS
;
A
#
# COMPACT_ATOMS: atom_id res chain seq x y z
N LYS A 1 -35.76 5.37 28.25
CA LYS A 1 -34.31 5.16 28.49
C LYS A 1 -33.66 4.78 27.16
N GLN A 2 -33.04 5.72 26.45
CA GLN A 2 -32.12 5.42 25.36
C GLN A 2 -30.79 6.08 25.71
N VAL A 3 -29.79 5.24 25.95
CA VAL A 3 -28.41 5.62 26.23
C VAL A 3 -27.68 5.44 24.90
N TYR A 4 -27.36 6.54 24.23
CA TYR A 4 -26.41 6.54 23.12
C TYR A 4 -25.01 6.74 23.70
N GLN A 5 -24.23 5.66 23.74
CA GLN A 5 -22.81 5.71 24.05
C GLN A 5 -22.06 6.26 22.83
N PHE A 6 -21.67 7.55 22.90
CA PHE A 6 -20.71 8.12 21.96
C PHE A 6 -19.35 7.47 22.17
N GLY A 7 -18.80 6.95 21.07
CA GLY A 7 -17.50 6.30 21.01
C GLY A 7 -16.38 7.18 21.55
N LYS A 8 -15.43 6.53 22.22
CA LYS A 8 -14.24 7.10 22.85
C LYS A 8 -13.50 8.05 21.91
N ILE A 9 -13.63 9.35 22.15
CA ILE A 9 -12.70 10.36 21.59
C ILE A 9 -11.36 10.14 22.30
N THR A 10 -10.32 9.82 21.54
CA THR A 10 -8.98 9.63 22.12
C THR A 10 -8.43 10.97 22.60
N SER A 11 -7.68 10.99 23.70
CA SER A 11 -7.16 12.21 24.35
C SER A 11 -6.32 13.10 23.42
N TYR A 12 -5.78 12.52 22.33
CA TYR A 12 -5.05 13.24 21.29
C TYR A 12 -5.96 14.07 20.38
N GLN A 13 -7.13 13.56 20.00
CA GLN A 13 -8.10 14.29 19.16
C GLN A 13 -8.71 15.49 19.90
N VAL A 14 -8.99 15.34 21.20
CA VAL A 14 -9.46 16.44 22.05
C VAL A 14 -8.40 17.56 22.15
N ARG A 15 -7.12 17.18 22.23
CA ARG A 15 -6.03 18.14 22.40
C ARG A 15 -5.78 18.97 21.13
N GLN A 16 -5.95 18.39 19.94
CA GLN A 16 -5.87 19.14 18.68
C GLN A 16 -7.08 20.07 18.47
N ASP A 17 -8.29 19.64 18.83
CA ASP A 17 -9.52 20.44 18.74
C ASP A 17 -9.43 21.73 19.60
N ILE A 18 -8.88 21.64 20.82
CA ILE A 18 -8.69 22.80 21.72
C ILE A 18 -7.68 23.82 21.14
N THR A 19 -6.55 23.35 20.60
CA THR A 19 -5.52 24.22 20.02
C THR A 19 -6.04 24.98 18.80
N ILE A 20 -6.78 24.28 17.93
CA ILE A 20 -7.39 24.88 16.74
C ILE A 20 -8.42 25.95 17.13
N ARG A 21 -9.29 25.68 18.12
CA ARG A 21 -10.25 26.68 18.64
C ARG A 21 -9.58 27.90 19.26
N ALA A 22 -8.43 27.71 19.91
CA ALA A 22 -7.67 28.81 20.50
C ALA A 22 -7.02 29.71 19.44
N GLN A 23 -6.49 29.13 18.36
CA GLN A 23 -5.92 29.87 17.24
C GLN A 23 -6.98 30.64 16.45
N LEU A 24 -8.14 30.02 16.17
CA LEU A 24 -9.22 30.67 15.39
C LEU A 24 -9.87 31.88 16.11
N ARG A 25 -9.84 31.90 17.45
CA ARG A 25 -10.31 33.07 18.24
C ARG A 25 -9.44 34.32 18.06
N GLN A 26 -8.16 34.16 17.72
CA GLN A 26 -7.27 35.30 17.44
C GLN A 26 -7.65 36.01 16.14
N PHE A 27 -8.42 35.35 15.26
CA PHE A 27 -8.91 35.87 13.98
C PHE A 27 -10.41 36.23 14.00
N ASN A 28 -11.00 36.41 15.19
CA ASN A 28 -12.41 36.80 15.37
C ASN A 28 -13.46 35.86 14.73
N LEU A 29 -13.09 34.61 14.44
CA LEU A 29 -13.99 33.56 13.94
C LEU A 29 -14.52 32.71 15.11
N TYR A 30 -15.83 32.73 15.32
CA TYR A 30 -16.47 32.02 16.44
C TYR A 30 -17.14 30.72 15.99
N ILE A 31 -16.63 29.58 16.48
CA ILE A 31 -17.24 28.26 16.27
C ILE A 31 -17.94 27.81 17.58
N PRO A 32 -19.24 27.46 17.54
CA PRO A 32 -20.01 27.06 18.72
C PRO A 32 -19.50 25.75 19.34
N ARG A 33 -19.50 25.69 20.67
CA ARG A 33 -18.78 24.66 21.46
C ARG A 33 -19.29 23.23 21.24
N ASN A 34 -20.51 23.06 20.75
CA ASN A 34 -21.25 21.80 20.67
C ASN A 34 -21.32 21.18 19.26
N GLN A 35 -20.46 21.57 18.31
CA GLN A 35 -20.34 20.89 17.01
C GLN A 35 -18.93 20.32 16.79
N PRO A 36 -18.81 19.15 16.11
CA PRO A 36 -17.52 18.60 15.72
C PRO A 36 -16.91 19.46 14.60
N ILE A 37 -15.68 19.96 14.82
CA ILE A 37 -14.99 20.88 13.89
C ILE A 37 -14.90 20.34 12.45
N MET A 38 -14.86 19.02 12.29
CA MET A 38 -14.79 18.37 10.98
C MET A 38 -16.07 18.55 10.14
N GLU A 39 -17.23 18.76 10.75
CA GLU A 39 -18.51 18.94 10.02
C GLU A 39 -18.66 20.37 9.47
N TRP A 40 -18.02 21.35 10.13
CA TRP A 40 -18.01 22.75 9.69
C TRP A 40 -16.94 23.01 8.62
N LEU A 41 -15.74 22.42 8.76
CA LEU A 41 -14.64 22.60 7.80
C LEU A 41 -14.92 21.97 6.42
N PHE A 42 -15.72 20.90 6.36
CA PHE A 42 -15.92 20.12 5.13
C PHE A 42 -17.37 20.11 4.61
N GLY A 43 -18.28 20.81 5.29
CA GLY A 43 -19.69 20.89 4.93
C GLY A 43 -20.46 19.58 5.20
N SER A 44 -21.75 19.72 5.52
CA SER A 44 -22.66 18.59 5.72
C SER A 44 -22.96 17.88 4.40
N THR A 45 -22.58 16.61 4.27
CA THR A 45 -23.17 15.74 3.24
C THR A 45 -24.62 15.43 3.63
N SER A 46 -25.57 16.10 2.97
CA SER A 46 -27.02 15.84 3.04
C SER A 46 -27.41 14.63 2.13
N PRO A 47 -28.65 14.10 2.13
CA PRO A 47 -28.96 12.73 2.58
C PRO A 47 -29.45 11.81 1.43
N ALA A 48 -29.81 10.58 1.81
CA ALA A 48 -30.58 9.56 1.07
C ALA A 48 -29.77 8.37 0.50
N ALA A 49 -29.47 7.42 1.39
CA ALA A 49 -29.44 6.01 1.01
C ALA A 49 -30.87 5.45 1.10
N PRO A 50 -31.40 4.77 0.07
CA PRO A 50 -32.68 4.09 0.16
C PRO A 50 -32.56 2.88 1.11
N SER A 51 -33.55 2.76 2.00
CA SER A 51 -33.76 1.61 2.86
C SER A 51 -34.17 0.39 2.06
N VAL A 52 -33.42 -0.71 2.20
CA VAL A 52 -33.90 -2.04 1.85
C VAL A 52 -33.77 -2.95 3.06
N SER A 53 -34.94 -3.33 3.54
CA SER A 53 -35.25 -4.13 4.71
C SER A 53 -34.52 -5.47 4.68
N ALA A 54 -33.84 -5.79 5.78
CA ALA A 54 -33.29 -7.10 6.03
C ALA A 54 -34.41 -8.16 6.02
N LYS A 55 -34.41 -9.03 5.01
CA LYS A 55 -34.98 -10.37 5.11
C LYS A 55 -33.86 -11.32 5.53
N LEU A 56 -34.07 -11.93 6.68
CA LEU A 56 -33.30 -13.06 7.19
C LEU A 56 -33.52 -14.24 6.24
N SER A 57 -32.51 -14.60 5.43
CA SER A 57 -32.51 -15.84 4.65
C SER A 57 -31.08 -16.31 4.39
N ALA A 58 -30.76 -17.47 4.99
CA ALA A 58 -29.71 -18.41 4.68
C ALA A 58 -28.28 -17.87 4.49
N SER A 59 -27.39 -18.37 5.35
CA SER A 59 -25.96 -18.57 5.09
C SER A 59 -25.72 -18.94 3.62
N THR A 60 -25.45 -17.92 2.82
CA THR A 60 -25.01 -18.08 1.44
C THR A 60 -23.52 -17.89 1.51
N THR A 61 -22.81 -19.02 1.44
CA THR A 61 -21.41 -19.10 1.05
C THR A 61 -21.24 -18.13 -0.12
N GLN A 62 -20.75 -16.91 0.13
CA GLN A 62 -20.35 -16.04 -0.97
C GLN A 62 -19.30 -16.82 -1.72
N GLY A 63 -19.72 -17.26 -2.90
CA GLY A 63 -19.03 -18.23 -3.69
C GLY A 63 -17.59 -17.84 -3.83
N ARG A 64 -16.72 -18.85 -3.78
CA ARG A 64 -15.44 -18.82 -4.45
C ARG A 64 -15.72 -18.36 -5.89
N SER A 65 -15.65 -17.06 -6.16
CA SER A 65 -15.53 -16.58 -7.52
C SER A 65 -14.25 -17.22 -8.02
N ALA A 66 -14.40 -18.29 -8.80
CA ALA A 66 -13.29 -18.90 -9.51
C ALA A 66 -12.54 -17.72 -10.17
N PRO A 67 -11.27 -17.50 -9.83
CA PRO A 67 -10.59 -16.29 -10.27
C PRO A 67 -10.69 -16.20 -11.78
N SER A 68 -11.16 -15.05 -12.25
CA SER A 68 -11.31 -14.74 -13.67
C SER A 68 -10.08 -15.26 -14.41
N ARG A 69 -10.27 -16.19 -15.34
CA ARG A 69 -9.18 -16.87 -16.08
C ARG A 69 -8.32 -15.89 -16.91
N GLY A 70 -8.69 -14.60 -16.96
CA GLY A 70 -7.96 -13.51 -17.64
C GLY A 70 -7.09 -12.65 -16.74
N ASP A 71 -7.17 -12.77 -15.41
CA ASP A 71 -6.37 -11.93 -14.51
C ASP A 71 -5.09 -12.67 -14.11
N ASP A 72 -3.93 -12.15 -14.52
CA ASP A 72 -2.59 -12.61 -14.11
C ASP A 72 -2.43 -12.72 -12.57
N SER A 73 -3.32 -12.06 -11.84
CA SER A 73 -3.47 -12.12 -10.39
C SER A 73 -3.70 -13.53 -9.84
N TRP A 74 -4.32 -14.46 -10.60
CA TRP A 74 -4.63 -15.79 -10.07
C TRP A 74 -3.38 -16.62 -9.79
N HIS A 75 -2.55 -16.82 -10.81
CA HIS A 75 -1.30 -17.58 -10.70
C HIS A 75 -0.34 -16.92 -9.71
N LYS A 76 -0.29 -15.58 -9.69
CA LYS A 76 0.46 -14.82 -8.69
C LYS A 76 0.01 -15.16 -7.26
N ASN A 77 -1.31 -15.13 -7.00
CA ASN A 77 -1.84 -15.35 -5.67
C ASN A 77 -1.64 -16.79 -5.22
N ARG A 78 -1.87 -17.76 -6.11
CA ARG A 78 -1.64 -19.18 -5.84
C ARG A 78 -0.15 -19.49 -5.59
N GLY A 79 0.74 -18.91 -6.40
CA GLY A 79 2.17 -18.99 -6.16
C GLY A 79 2.58 -18.39 -4.82
N ASN A 80 1.96 -17.27 -4.41
CA ASN A 80 2.21 -16.66 -3.09
C ASN A 80 1.72 -17.56 -1.94
N GLU A 81 0.61 -18.28 -2.10
CA GLU A 81 0.12 -19.25 -1.12
C GLU A 81 1.11 -20.39 -0.94
N PHE A 82 1.58 -21.00 -2.02
CA PHE A 82 2.62 -22.03 -1.97
C PHE A 82 3.93 -21.51 -1.36
N PHE A 83 4.32 -20.28 -1.69
CA PHE A 83 5.49 -19.63 -1.12
C PHE A 83 5.37 -19.46 0.41
N LYS A 84 4.18 -19.08 0.92
CA LYS A 84 3.91 -18.98 2.36
C LYS A 84 3.96 -20.36 3.04
N SER A 85 3.48 -21.38 2.35
CA SER A 85 3.56 -22.78 2.80
C SER A 85 4.97 -23.39 2.69
N LYS A 86 5.96 -22.62 2.23
CA LYS A 86 7.35 -23.04 1.96
C LYS A 86 7.47 -24.12 0.88
N ASP A 87 6.43 -24.36 0.10
CA ASP A 87 6.49 -25.18 -1.11
C ASP A 87 6.97 -24.30 -2.27
N PHE A 88 8.29 -24.11 -2.33
CA PHE A 88 8.89 -23.21 -3.30
C PHE A 88 8.83 -23.76 -4.73
N GLU A 89 8.84 -25.07 -4.91
CA GLU A 89 8.74 -25.71 -6.23
C GLU A 89 7.34 -25.52 -6.83
N ALA A 90 6.27 -25.73 -6.04
CA ALA A 90 4.92 -25.42 -6.48
C ALA A 90 4.73 -23.93 -6.75
N ALA A 91 5.32 -23.06 -5.93
CA ALA A 91 5.30 -21.62 -6.16
C ALA A 91 5.94 -21.25 -7.51
N ILE A 92 7.10 -21.82 -7.83
CA ILE A 92 7.79 -21.61 -9.10
C ILE A 92 6.94 -22.05 -10.29
N ARG A 93 6.28 -23.22 -10.19
CA ARG A 93 5.37 -23.70 -11.25
C ARG A 93 4.24 -22.71 -11.50
N GLU A 94 3.56 -22.27 -10.45
CA GLU A 94 2.46 -21.31 -10.58
C GLU A 94 2.93 -19.96 -11.13
N TYR A 95 4.06 -19.42 -10.67
CA TYR A 95 4.60 -18.19 -11.24
C TYR A 95 4.99 -18.35 -12.71
N SER A 96 5.53 -19.51 -13.10
CA SER A 96 5.90 -19.78 -14.50
C SER A 96 4.69 -19.84 -15.41
N LEU A 97 3.60 -20.50 -14.98
CA LEU A 97 2.32 -20.47 -15.69
C LEU A 97 1.75 -19.04 -15.80
N GLY A 98 1.92 -18.22 -14.75
CA GLY A 98 1.57 -16.80 -14.80
C GLY A 98 2.37 -16.04 -15.85
N ILE A 99 3.69 -16.28 -15.92
CA ILE A 99 4.61 -15.63 -16.86
C ILE A 99 4.30 -16.01 -18.31
N GLU A 100 3.98 -17.28 -18.58
CA GLU A 100 3.56 -17.76 -19.90
C GLU A 100 2.31 -17.05 -20.41
N ARG A 101 1.38 -16.70 -19.51
CA ARG A 101 0.17 -15.95 -19.87
C ARG A 101 0.45 -14.46 -20.05
N LYS A 102 1.10 -13.86 -19.07
CA LYS A 102 1.43 -12.43 -19.06
C LYS A 102 2.69 -12.18 -18.21
N PRO A 103 3.83 -11.89 -18.84
CA PRO A 103 5.04 -11.57 -18.10
C PRO A 103 4.87 -10.23 -17.38
N THR A 104 5.07 -10.23 -16.07
CA THR A 104 5.05 -9.02 -15.25
C THR A 104 6.26 -9.00 -14.34
N ALA A 105 6.75 -7.80 -14.00
CA ALA A 105 7.85 -7.64 -13.05
C ALA A 105 7.56 -8.37 -11.73
N THR A 106 6.30 -8.34 -11.28
CA THR A 106 5.86 -8.98 -10.03
C THR A 106 6.03 -10.50 -10.04
N LEU A 107 5.65 -11.17 -11.14
CA LEU A 107 5.79 -12.61 -11.24
C LEU A 107 7.26 -13.04 -11.27
N HIS A 108 8.10 -12.35 -12.05
CA HIS A 108 9.55 -12.61 -12.07
C HIS A 108 10.20 -12.34 -10.70
N SER A 109 9.85 -11.24 -10.03
CA SER A 109 10.35 -10.90 -8.69
C SER A 109 9.95 -11.94 -7.63
N ASN A 110 8.74 -12.49 -7.72
CA ASN A 110 8.27 -13.52 -6.80
C ASN A 110 8.90 -14.89 -7.10
N ARG A 111 9.07 -15.25 -8.38
CA ARG A 111 9.78 -16.47 -8.78
C ARG A 111 11.25 -16.43 -8.41
N SER A 112 11.92 -15.28 -8.57
CA SER A 112 13.27 -15.02 -8.07
C SER A 112 13.40 -15.29 -6.57
N ALA A 113 12.41 -14.86 -5.77
CA ALA A 113 12.39 -15.11 -4.34
C ALA A 113 12.29 -16.61 -4.00
N ALA A 114 11.50 -17.36 -4.77
CA ALA A 114 11.36 -18.80 -4.62
C ALA A 114 12.64 -19.55 -5.00
N TYR A 115 13.29 -19.16 -6.11
CA TYR A 115 14.60 -19.69 -6.49
C TYR A 115 15.68 -19.40 -5.44
N CYS A 116 15.70 -18.21 -4.84
CA CYS A 116 16.59 -17.90 -3.73
C CYS A 116 16.36 -18.83 -2.53
N ALA A 117 15.12 -19.21 -2.25
CA ALA A 117 14.78 -20.08 -1.12
C ALA A 117 15.23 -21.53 -1.36
N LEU A 118 15.30 -21.96 -2.62
CA LEU A 118 15.84 -23.26 -3.04
C LEU A 118 17.37 -23.27 -3.24
N GLY A 119 18.05 -22.14 -3.01
CA GLY A 119 19.50 -22.01 -3.26
C GLY A 119 19.87 -21.91 -4.74
N GLN A 120 18.90 -21.78 -5.64
CA GLN A 120 19.11 -21.65 -7.09
C GLN A 120 19.40 -20.19 -7.47
N TYR A 121 20.51 -19.66 -6.95
CA TYR A 121 20.77 -18.22 -7.00
C TYR A 121 21.01 -17.66 -8.40
N GLN A 122 21.55 -18.45 -9.33
CA GLN A 122 21.75 -18.02 -10.72
C GLN A 122 20.42 -17.74 -11.42
N LEU A 123 19.45 -18.64 -11.26
CA LEU A 123 18.09 -18.47 -11.80
C LEU A 123 17.38 -17.32 -11.11
N ALA A 124 17.55 -17.19 -9.79
CA ALA A 124 17.00 -16.07 -9.05
C ALA A 124 17.52 -14.70 -9.54
N LYS A 125 18.81 -14.61 -9.82
CA LYS A 125 19.44 -13.41 -10.38
C LYS A 125 18.87 -13.09 -11.75
N ALA A 126 18.79 -14.07 -12.65
CA ALA A 126 18.23 -13.88 -13.99
C ALA A 126 16.78 -13.36 -13.95
N ASP A 127 15.93 -13.94 -13.10
CA ASP A 127 14.56 -13.46 -12.93
C ASP A 127 14.51 -12.05 -12.31
N ALA A 128 15.41 -11.73 -11.38
CA ALA A 128 15.49 -10.39 -10.82
C ALA A 128 15.93 -9.36 -11.88
N ASP A 129 16.86 -9.72 -12.76
CA ASP A 129 17.30 -8.88 -13.88
C ASP A 129 16.13 -8.61 -14.85
N VAL A 130 15.35 -9.63 -15.20
CA VAL A 130 14.13 -9.46 -16.03
C VAL A 130 13.07 -8.61 -15.32
N ALA A 131 12.90 -8.77 -14.00
CA ALA A 131 11.97 -7.94 -13.25
C ALA A 131 12.39 -6.45 -13.26
N ILE A 132 13.70 -6.16 -13.21
CA ILE A 132 14.25 -4.81 -13.31
C ILE A 132 14.05 -4.22 -14.70
N THR A 133 14.19 -5.02 -15.77
CA THR A 133 13.95 -4.51 -17.14
C THR A 133 12.48 -4.18 -17.38
N LEU A 134 11.57 -4.92 -16.75
CA LEU A 134 10.13 -4.68 -16.81
C LEU A 134 9.68 -3.48 -15.96
N ASP A 135 10.29 -3.29 -14.78
CA ASP A 135 10.00 -2.18 -13.88
C ASP A 135 11.30 -1.69 -13.17
N PRO A 136 11.97 -0.68 -13.76
CA PRO A 136 13.23 -0.16 -13.24
C PRO A 136 13.11 0.64 -11.94
N GLU A 137 11.93 1.20 -11.63
CA GLU A 137 11.74 2.02 -10.43
C GLU A 137 11.32 1.17 -9.23
N TRP A 138 11.04 -0.12 -9.44
CA TRP A 138 10.58 -1.00 -8.37
C TRP A 138 11.72 -1.47 -7.46
N ALA A 139 11.99 -0.71 -6.40
CA ALA A 139 13.04 -0.98 -5.41
C ALA A 139 13.11 -2.44 -4.90
N LYS A 140 11.97 -3.15 -4.82
CA LYS A 140 11.92 -4.53 -4.35
C LYS A 140 12.68 -5.51 -5.25
N THR A 141 12.75 -5.28 -6.56
CA THR A 141 13.45 -6.16 -7.52
C THR A 141 14.96 -6.13 -7.29
N TYR A 142 15.52 -4.96 -7.00
CA TYR A 142 16.93 -4.79 -6.64
C TYR A 142 17.29 -5.54 -5.36
N SER A 143 16.41 -5.54 -4.36
CA SER A 143 16.57 -6.36 -3.16
C SER A 143 16.54 -7.86 -3.47
N ARG A 144 15.76 -8.32 -4.46
CA ARG A 144 15.80 -9.72 -4.93
C ARG A 144 17.14 -10.05 -5.59
N LYS A 145 17.62 -9.18 -6.47
CA LYS A 145 18.92 -9.32 -7.14
C LYS A 145 20.07 -9.35 -6.13
N GLY A 146 20.07 -8.44 -5.16
CA GLY A 146 21.06 -8.39 -4.07
C GLY A 146 21.08 -9.69 -3.27
N LYS A 147 19.90 -10.26 -2.95
CA LYS A 147 19.81 -11.55 -2.23
C LYS A 147 20.37 -12.71 -3.05
N ALA A 148 20.06 -12.76 -4.33
CA ALA A 148 20.60 -13.78 -5.23
C ALA A 148 22.13 -13.69 -5.34
N LEU A 149 22.67 -12.48 -5.57
CA LEU A 149 24.12 -12.24 -5.66
C LEU A 149 24.84 -12.55 -4.35
N TYR A 150 24.22 -12.25 -3.21
CA TYR A 150 24.75 -12.60 -1.90
C TYR A 150 24.86 -14.13 -1.74
N GLY A 151 23.82 -14.88 -2.14
CA GLY A 151 23.85 -16.34 -2.15
C GLY A 151 24.92 -16.94 -3.08
N MET A 152 25.32 -16.20 -4.12
CA MET A 152 26.43 -16.54 -5.01
C MET A 152 27.80 -16.09 -4.49
N ALA A 153 27.91 -15.61 -3.25
CA ALA A 153 29.11 -15.01 -2.66
C ALA A 153 29.68 -13.79 -3.45
N SER A 154 28.88 -13.19 -4.33
CA SER A 154 29.26 -12.00 -5.11
C SER A 154 28.95 -10.72 -4.33
N TYR A 155 29.62 -10.55 -3.19
CA TYR A 155 29.24 -9.55 -2.17
C TYR A 155 29.32 -8.10 -2.66
N LYS A 156 30.33 -7.74 -3.48
CA LYS A 156 30.43 -6.39 -4.05
C LYS A 156 29.21 -6.05 -4.90
N MET A 157 28.88 -6.92 -5.85
CA MET A 157 27.71 -6.74 -6.72
C MET A 157 26.39 -6.78 -5.94
N ALA A 158 26.32 -7.58 -4.87
CA ALA A 158 25.15 -7.59 -3.99
C ALA A 158 24.98 -6.24 -3.27
N ALA A 159 26.07 -5.67 -2.75
CA ALA A 159 26.04 -4.36 -2.11
C ALA A 159 25.60 -3.26 -3.09
N ASP A 160 26.11 -3.27 -4.32
CA ASP A 160 25.70 -2.32 -5.35
C ASP A 160 24.20 -2.45 -5.68
N ALA A 161 23.68 -3.68 -5.79
CA ALA A 161 22.27 -3.92 -6.04
C ALA A 161 21.39 -3.41 -4.87
N TYR A 162 21.79 -3.67 -3.62
CA TYR A 162 21.07 -3.16 -2.46
C TYR A 162 21.12 -1.64 -2.36
N ALA A 163 22.27 -1.02 -2.66
CA ALA A 163 22.42 0.43 -2.66
C ALA A 163 21.47 1.08 -3.67
N ARG A 164 21.36 0.52 -4.89
CA ARG A 164 20.38 0.99 -5.89
C ARG A 164 18.93 0.83 -5.43
N GLY A 165 18.58 -0.31 -4.83
CA GLY A 165 17.24 -0.51 -4.26
C GLY A 165 16.91 0.50 -3.16
N LEU A 166 17.89 0.83 -2.31
CA LEU A 166 17.74 1.83 -1.26
C LEU A 166 17.58 3.24 -1.83
N GLU A 167 18.38 3.61 -2.83
CA GLU A 167 18.27 4.89 -3.53
C GLU A 167 16.86 5.13 -4.09
N LEU A 168 16.29 4.12 -4.76
CA LEU A 168 14.93 4.19 -5.31
C LEU A 168 13.86 4.29 -4.21
N CYS A 169 14.02 3.54 -3.12
CA CYS A 169 13.11 3.60 -1.97
C CYS A 169 13.10 5.01 -1.35
N LEU A 170 14.28 5.59 -1.16
CA LEU A 170 14.44 6.94 -0.62
C LEU A 170 13.89 8.00 -1.57
N ARG A 171 14.11 7.87 -2.88
CA ARG A 171 13.54 8.77 -3.89
C ARG A 171 12.01 8.84 -3.80
N GLY A 172 11.36 7.68 -3.66
CA GLY A 172 9.90 7.64 -3.45
C GLY A 172 9.47 8.38 -2.17
N ALA A 173 10.14 8.12 -1.05
CA ALA A 173 9.83 8.76 0.23
C ALA A 173 10.05 10.28 0.22
N VAL A 174 11.12 10.75 -0.43
CA VAL A 174 11.41 12.20 -0.57
C VAL A 174 10.38 12.87 -1.47
N GLY A 175 9.95 12.22 -2.56
CA GLY A 175 8.89 12.75 -3.42
C GLY A 175 7.57 12.96 -2.67
N GLU A 176 7.16 11.99 -1.85
CA GLU A 176 5.96 12.13 -1.00
C GLU A 176 6.09 13.25 0.03
N ALA A 177 7.28 13.40 0.64
CA ALA A 177 7.53 14.47 1.60
C ALA A 177 7.42 15.85 0.94
N GLN A 178 8.07 16.02 -0.22
CA GLN A 178 8.01 17.26 -0.99
C GLN A 178 6.58 17.63 -1.40
N GLN A 179 5.77 16.64 -1.79
CA GLN A 179 4.37 16.87 -2.16
C GLN A 179 3.55 17.40 -0.97
N ARG A 180 3.74 16.83 0.23
CA ARG A 180 3.08 17.33 1.46
C ARG A 180 3.49 18.75 1.79
N ASP A 181 4.77 19.08 1.65
CA ASP A 181 5.27 20.43 1.91
C ASP A 181 4.62 21.44 0.93
N THR A 182 4.49 21.09 -0.36
CA THR A 182 3.79 21.94 -1.32
C THR A 182 2.30 22.08 -1.03
N GLU A 183 1.61 21.02 -0.60
CA GLU A 183 0.20 21.10 -0.21
C GLU A 183 -0.01 22.03 0.99
N LEU A 184 0.90 21.99 1.98
CA LEU A 184 0.88 22.92 3.11
C LEU A 184 1.10 24.37 2.67
N GLU A 185 2.04 24.63 1.75
CA GLU A 185 2.25 25.97 1.20
C GLU A 185 0.99 26.51 0.52
N TRP A 186 0.29 25.70 -0.29
CA TRP A 186 -0.97 26.11 -0.93
C TRP A 186 -2.07 26.40 0.10
N VAL A 187 -2.18 25.59 1.16
CA VAL A 187 -3.14 25.85 2.25
C VAL A 187 -2.82 27.17 2.96
N HIS A 188 -1.54 27.44 3.22
CA HIS A 188 -1.10 28.70 3.83
C HIS A 188 -1.38 29.92 2.93
N LEU A 189 -1.09 29.83 1.63
CA LEU A 189 -1.36 30.90 0.66
C LEU A 189 -2.87 31.17 0.52
N LEU A 190 -3.70 30.12 0.49
CA LEU A 190 -5.16 30.26 0.45
C LEU A 190 -5.69 30.95 1.71
N PHE A 191 -5.16 30.63 2.89
CA PHE A 191 -5.55 31.31 4.14
C PHE A 191 -5.17 32.79 4.13
N PHE A 192 -3.99 33.13 3.60
CA PHE A 192 -3.52 34.52 3.49
C PHE A 192 -4.34 35.34 2.46
N MET A 193 -4.71 34.73 1.33
CA MET A 193 -5.51 35.40 0.29
C MET A 193 -6.98 35.59 0.66
N ALA A 194 -7.49 34.85 1.65
CA ALA A 194 -8.86 34.94 2.14
C ALA A 194 -9.05 35.93 3.32
N SER A 195 -7.96 36.55 3.80
CA SER A 195 -7.95 37.54 4.90
C SER A 195 -7.84 38.96 4.35
#